data_AF-A0A2H0HL88-F1
#
_entry.id   AF-A0A2H0HL88-F1
#
_cell.length_a   1.000
_cell.length_b   1.000
_cell.length_c   1.000
_cell.angle_alpha   90.00
_cell.angle_beta   90.00
_cell.angle_gamma   90.00
#
_symmetry.space_group_name_H-M   'P 1'
#
loop_
_entity.id
_entity.type
_entity.pdbx_description
1 polymer ?
#
loop_
_entity_poly.entity_id
_entity_poly.type
_entity_poly.pdbx_seq_one_letter_code
_entity_poly.pdbx_strand_id
1 'polypeptide(L)'
;MQLKRLYIKEYKILKDFTIEFPYDFNKYISVFIGANGSGKSTILEALADILSWAYLNETAKFAFELEYSLKYEDLPNYAHPKSNKNTTRLNIKLIAAQPNTPIQIEIYNQEGVIIYNGTTVDRDFMSFGIGGKDFSVLPENVVIYYSGLSEIMKELCRPHEEKLSKAYRKGNPNINRDFFYYTRDHFEIILLSLLSFEYGDIPEFLRSKAKIAGMQSVQIRLQKPSWSKDTHDNFWGAEGEVRNFLDFLNENSASVDELQNPQESNKKGNIVIEAWQDEAVIITILGLERLYEIREHLIEEKKLFDLLNIMLADGLLEDISFSLIKVEKGNYQNFSILSEGEQQIITIKGLTELLSGKNTLFLFDEPDTYLHPKWQRQFISEIEKTIDSAFESENTFVIATHSPQLLSNAKSDLNFVKIIEDGSLVENTPKYYGREI
;
A
#
# COMPACT_ATOMS: atom_id res chain seq x y z
N MET A 1 -8.71 5.78 9.15
CA MET A 1 -9.78 6.33 8.35
C MET A 1 -10.92 5.37 8.51
N GLN A 2 -12.13 5.85 8.65
CA GLN A 2 -13.34 5.03 8.62
C GLN A 2 -14.35 5.75 7.74
N LEU A 3 -14.78 5.09 6.66
CA LEU A 3 -15.80 5.62 5.77
C LEU A 3 -17.14 5.71 6.51
N LYS A 4 -17.92 6.74 6.21
CA LYS A 4 -19.25 6.97 6.79
C LYS A 4 -20.31 7.03 5.71
N ARG A 5 -20.07 7.83 4.66
CA ARG A 5 -21.04 8.03 3.60
C ARG A 5 -20.36 8.33 2.28
N LEU A 6 -20.89 7.81 1.18
CA LEU A 6 -20.54 8.22 -0.17
C LEU A 6 -21.82 8.45 -0.97
N TYR A 7 -21.98 9.66 -1.48
CA TYR A 7 -22.97 10.03 -2.48
C TYR A 7 -22.28 10.42 -3.77
N ILE A 8 -22.78 9.91 -4.90
CA ILE A 8 -22.32 10.24 -6.25
C ILE A 8 -23.56 10.56 -7.09
N LYS A 9 -23.61 11.78 -7.62
CA LYS A 9 -24.73 12.20 -8.47
C LYS A 9 -24.71 11.49 -9.83
N GLU A 10 -23.58 11.55 -10.52
CA GLU A 10 -23.40 10.89 -11.82
C GLU A 10 -21.90 10.64 -12.08
N TYR A 11 -21.51 9.37 -12.17
CA TYR A 11 -20.16 8.94 -12.55
C TYR A 11 -20.21 7.53 -13.16
N LYS A 12 -19.93 7.44 -14.46
CA LYS A 12 -20.01 6.19 -15.24
C LYS A 12 -21.39 5.52 -15.06
N ILE A 13 -21.44 4.30 -14.50
CA ILE A 13 -22.69 3.57 -14.27
C ILE A 13 -23.43 4.03 -13.00
N LEU A 14 -22.76 4.75 -12.09
CA LEU A 14 -23.34 5.21 -10.83
C LEU A 14 -24.17 6.48 -11.09
N LYS A 15 -25.46 6.43 -10.77
CA LYS A 15 -26.41 7.56 -10.89
C LYS A 15 -27.22 7.67 -9.62
N ASP A 16 -27.17 8.84 -8.99
CA ASP A 16 -27.74 9.11 -7.66
C ASP A 16 -27.43 7.99 -6.65
N PHE A 17 -26.20 7.49 -6.71
CA PHE A 17 -25.73 6.40 -5.88
C PHE A 17 -25.43 6.91 -4.48
N THR A 18 -25.99 6.27 -3.45
CA THR A 18 -25.70 6.56 -2.04
C THR A 18 -25.39 5.29 -1.29
N ILE A 19 -24.36 5.33 -0.46
CA ILE A 19 -24.05 4.28 0.51
C ILE A 19 -23.69 4.88 1.86
N GLU A 20 -24.30 4.32 2.91
CA GLU A 20 -23.94 4.58 4.30
C GLU A 20 -23.13 3.39 4.81
N PHE A 21 -21.93 3.65 5.31
CA PHE A 21 -21.03 2.66 5.88
C PHE A 21 -21.28 2.54 7.39
N PRO A 22 -21.13 1.35 7.99
CA PRO A 22 -21.23 1.19 9.43
C PRO A 22 -20.20 2.06 10.16
N TYR A 23 -20.70 2.87 11.09
CA TYR A 23 -19.90 3.82 11.84
C TYR A 23 -20.15 3.69 13.35
N ASP A 24 -19.46 2.75 13.96
CA ASP A 24 -19.50 2.49 15.40
C ASP A 24 -18.10 2.27 16.00
N PHE A 25 -17.06 2.69 15.25
CA PHE A 25 -15.65 2.51 15.58
C PHE A 25 -15.13 1.07 15.52
N ASN A 26 -15.94 0.09 15.07
CA ASN A 26 -15.43 -1.21 14.69
C ASN A 26 -14.71 -1.11 13.34
N LYS A 27 -13.62 -1.88 13.20
CA LYS A 27 -12.77 -1.91 12.01
C LYS A 27 -13.38 -2.81 10.92
N TYR A 28 -14.47 -2.33 10.31
CA TYR A 28 -15.18 -3.09 9.28
C TYR A 28 -14.40 -3.24 7.97
N ILE A 29 -14.53 -4.41 7.37
CA ILE A 29 -14.16 -4.65 5.98
C ILE A 29 -15.41 -4.47 5.12
N SER A 30 -15.38 -3.52 4.18
CA SER A 30 -16.48 -3.30 3.23
C SER A 30 -16.28 -4.16 2.00
N VAL A 31 -17.26 -5.00 1.66
CA VAL A 31 -17.19 -5.92 0.52
C VAL A 31 -18.36 -5.68 -0.43
N PHE A 32 -18.06 -5.31 -1.67
CA PHE A 32 -19.00 -5.22 -2.77
C PHE A 32 -18.98 -6.49 -3.61
N ILE A 33 -20.15 -7.10 -3.79
CA ILE A 33 -20.33 -8.34 -4.57
C ILE A 33 -21.30 -8.10 -5.73
N GLY A 34 -21.02 -8.70 -6.88
CA GLY A 34 -21.84 -8.55 -8.07
C GLY A 34 -21.15 -8.97 -9.36
N ALA A 35 -21.87 -8.93 -10.46
CA ALA A 35 -21.39 -9.32 -11.79
C ALA A 35 -20.28 -8.39 -12.33
N ASN A 36 -19.58 -8.84 -13.36
CA ASN A 36 -18.72 -7.94 -14.15
C ASN A 36 -19.57 -6.82 -14.77
N GLY A 37 -19.07 -5.59 -14.69
CA GLY A 37 -19.79 -4.40 -15.16
C GLY A 37 -20.91 -3.91 -14.24
N SER A 38 -21.14 -4.51 -13.07
CA SER A 38 -22.21 -4.06 -12.17
C SER A 38 -21.97 -2.70 -11.51
N GLY A 39 -20.72 -2.22 -11.49
CA GLY A 39 -20.34 -0.93 -10.89
C GLY A 39 -19.46 -1.03 -9.65
N LYS A 40 -19.06 -2.23 -9.20
CA LYS A 40 -18.18 -2.42 -8.03
C LYS A 40 -16.85 -1.66 -8.18
N SER A 41 -16.11 -1.94 -9.25
CA SER A 41 -14.83 -1.28 -9.53
C SER A 41 -15.01 0.23 -9.65
N THR A 42 -16.11 0.69 -10.26
CA THR A 42 -16.45 2.11 -10.37
C THR A 42 -16.58 2.82 -9.02
N ILE A 43 -17.03 2.14 -7.96
CA ILE A 43 -17.05 2.71 -6.60
C ILE A 43 -15.63 2.94 -6.08
N LEU A 44 -14.75 1.95 -6.25
CA LEU A 44 -13.34 2.08 -5.87
C LEU A 44 -12.66 3.19 -6.69
N GLU A 45 -12.96 3.29 -7.99
CA GLU A 45 -12.47 4.38 -8.84
C GLU A 45 -12.95 5.75 -8.38
N ALA A 46 -14.23 5.89 -8.04
CA ALA A 46 -14.76 7.15 -7.54
C ALA A 46 -14.09 7.59 -6.22
N LEU A 47 -13.87 6.66 -5.30
CA LEU A 47 -13.16 6.94 -4.04
C LEU A 47 -11.71 7.40 -4.30
N ALA A 48 -10.99 6.69 -5.17
CA ALA A 48 -9.62 7.05 -5.54
C ALA A 48 -9.56 8.42 -6.23
N ASP A 49 -10.47 8.70 -7.17
CA ASP A 49 -10.56 9.98 -7.88
C ASP A 49 -10.80 11.14 -6.91
N ILE A 50 -11.82 11.03 -6.05
CA ILE A 50 -12.18 12.07 -5.07
C ILE A 50 -10.99 12.41 -4.17
N LEU A 51 -10.34 11.38 -3.62
CA LEU A 51 -9.20 11.58 -2.73
C LEU A 51 -8.01 12.15 -3.52
N SER A 52 -7.71 11.62 -4.71
CA SER A 52 -6.61 12.10 -5.54
C SER A 52 -6.73 13.59 -5.84
N TRP A 53 -7.93 14.06 -6.23
CA TRP A 53 -8.17 15.49 -6.45
C TRP A 53 -8.00 16.29 -5.17
N ALA A 54 -8.47 15.78 -4.03
CA ALA A 54 -8.29 16.44 -2.75
C ALA A 54 -6.80 16.56 -2.39
N TYR A 55 -5.96 15.55 -2.62
CA TYR A 55 -4.51 15.61 -2.36
C TYR A 55 -3.74 16.52 -3.32
N LEU A 56 -4.13 16.56 -4.58
CA LEU A 56 -3.47 17.34 -5.64
C LEU A 56 -4.00 18.76 -5.77
N ASN A 57 -5.00 19.11 -4.97
CA ASN A 57 -5.70 20.38 -5.04
C ASN A 57 -6.41 20.65 -6.38
N GLU A 58 -7.00 19.60 -6.96
CA GLU A 58 -7.70 19.68 -8.23
C GLU A 58 -9.21 19.91 -8.04
N THR A 59 -9.86 20.41 -9.08
CA THR A 59 -11.32 20.53 -9.12
C THR A 59 -11.96 19.17 -9.33
N ALA A 60 -13.10 18.93 -8.68
CA ALA A 60 -13.86 17.70 -8.83
C ALA A 60 -14.36 17.51 -10.27
N LYS A 61 -14.26 16.30 -10.83
CA LYS A 61 -14.75 16.03 -12.20
C LYS A 61 -16.20 15.54 -12.24
N PHE A 62 -16.79 15.24 -11.09
CA PHE A 62 -18.21 14.93 -10.92
C PHE A 62 -18.72 15.44 -9.56
N ALA A 63 -20.05 15.48 -9.40
CA ALA A 63 -20.66 15.92 -8.14
C ALA A 63 -20.78 14.76 -7.13
N PHE A 64 -20.35 15.01 -5.89
CA PHE A 64 -20.27 13.99 -4.84
C PHE A 64 -20.36 14.59 -3.43
N GLU A 65 -20.66 13.72 -2.46
CA GLU A 65 -20.37 13.95 -1.04
C GLU A 65 -19.66 12.71 -0.49
N LEU A 66 -18.49 12.89 0.11
CA LEU A 66 -17.75 11.82 0.78
C LEU A 66 -17.53 12.21 2.24
N GLU A 67 -18.04 11.39 3.16
CA GLU A 67 -17.87 11.56 4.60
C GLU A 67 -17.07 10.39 5.18
N TYR A 68 -16.07 10.71 5.99
CA TYR A 68 -15.25 9.75 6.71
C TYR A 68 -14.76 10.34 8.03
N SER A 69 -14.15 9.50 8.86
CA SER A 69 -13.46 9.95 10.07
C SER A 69 -11.99 9.57 10.05
N LEU A 70 -11.17 10.43 10.66
CA LEU A 70 -9.75 10.18 10.88
C LEU A 70 -9.47 10.19 12.38
N LYS A 71 -8.58 9.29 12.80
CA LYS A 71 -8.05 9.27 14.16
C LYS A 71 -6.78 10.11 14.21
N TYR A 72 -6.70 10.94 15.24
CA TYR A 72 -5.54 11.75 15.52
C TYR A 72 -5.05 11.46 16.94
N GLU A 73 -3.73 11.45 17.07
CA GLU A 73 -3.05 11.40 18.36
C GLU A 73 -2.61 12.82 18.74
N ASP A 74 -2.65 13.12 20.04
CA ASP A 74 -2.17 14.39 20.60
C ASP A 74 -2.86 15.66 20.06
N LEU A 75 -4.13 15.57 19.66
CA LEU A 75 -4.96 16.75 19.45
C LEU A 75 -5.14 17.47 20.80
N PRO A 76 -4.86 18.78 20.90
CA PRO A 76 -5.16 19.57 22.09
C PRO A 76 -6.65 19.46 22.41
N ASN A 77 -6.97 18.88 23.57
CA ASN A 77 -8.36 18.73 24.01
C ASN A 77 -9.02 20.10 24.14
N TYR A 78 -10.06 20.36 23.34
CA TYR A 78 -10.96 21.50 23.59
C TYR A 78 -11.80 21.32 24.86
N ALA A 79 -11.93 20.08 25.38
CA ALA A 79 -12.90 19.77 26.43
C ALA A 79 -12.31 19.49 27.83
N HIS A 80 -11.18 18.78 27.99
CA HIS A 80 -10.73 18.40 29.34
C HIS A 80 -9.20 18.26 29.49
N PRO A 81 -8.54 19.00 30.42
CA PRO A 81 -7.07 19.04 30.55
C PRO A 81 -6.45 17.93 31.42
N LYS A 82 -7.11 16.77 31.60
CA LYS A 82 -6.58 15.69 32.47
C LYS A 82 -6.91 14.28 31.95
N SER A 83 -6.15 13.80 30.96
CA SER A 83 -6.00 12.36 30.70
C SER A 83 -4.77 12.07 29.83
N ASN A 84 -4.10 10.95 30.14
CA ASN A 84 -3.01 10.36 29.37
C ASN A 84 -3.46 10.11 27.92
N LYS A 85 -2.65 10.54 26.93
CA LYS A 85 -2.82 10.36 25.46
C LYS A 85 -4.29 10.34 24.99
N ASN A 86 -4.87 11.52 24.74
CA ASN A 86 -6.21 11.61 24.14
C ASN A 86 -6.15 11.35 22.65
N THR A 87 -6.57 10.14 22.24
CA THR A 87 -6.94 9.88 20.85
C THR A 87 -8.26 10.59 20.57
N THR A 88 -8.32 11.37 19.51
CA THR A 88 -9.54 12.08 19.09
C THR A 88 -9.87 11.69 17.66
N ARG A 89 -11.15 11.47 17.36
CA ARG A 89 -11.63 11.29 15.99
C ARG A 89 -12.36 12.54 15.54
N LEU A 90 -12.02 13.02 14.34
CA LEU A 90 -12.77 14.07 13.66
C LEU A 90 -13.44 13.47 12.43
N ASN A 91 -14.62 14.01 12.12
CA ASN A 91 -15.30 13.72 10.88
C ASN A 91 -14.89 14.76 9.83
N ILE A 92 -14.68 14.30 8.61
CA ILE A 92 -14.33 15.10 7.45
C ILE A 92 -15.38 14.82 6.39
N LYS A 93 -15.94 15.87 5.81
CA LYS A 93 -16.87 15.82 4.69
C LYS A 93 -16.28 16.58 3.51
N LEU A 94 -16.02 15.87 2.41
CA LEU A 94 -15.59 16.41 1.13
C LEU A 94 -16.83 16.56 0.22
N ILE A 95 -17.04 17.73 -0.36
CA ILE A 95 -18.24 18.04 -1.13
C ILE A 95 -17.85 18.73 -2.45
N ALA A 96 -18.45 18.26 -3.54
CA ALA A 96 -18.50 18.99 -4.79
C ALA A 96 -19.93 18.96 -5.33
N ALA A 97 -20.61 20.10 -5.33
CA ALA A 97 -22.01 20.17 -5.78
C ALA A 97 -22.16 20.02 -7.30
N GLN A 98 -21.10 20.35 -8.07
CA GLN A 98 -21.08 20.30 -9.53
C GLN A 98 -19.70 19.85 -10.04
N PRO A 99 -19.61 19.33 -11.28
CA PRO A 99 -18.33 19.13 -11.95
C PRO A 99 -17.55 20.44 -12.13
N ASN A 100 -16.23 20.34 -12.18
CA ASN A 100 -15.26 21.41 -12.36
C ASN A 100 -15.32 22.51 -11.27
N THR A 101 -15.80 22.17 -10.07
CA THR A 101 -15.74 23.07 -8.91
C THR A 101 -14.66 22.65 -7.93
N PRO A 102 -14.08 23.60 -7.18
CA PRO A 102 -13.26 23.26 -6.02
C PRO A 102 -14.00 22.35 -5.05
N ILE A 103 -13.29 21.41 -4.45
CA ILE A 103 -13.81 20.55 -3.37
C ILE A 103 -13.92 21.41 -2.10
N GLN A 104 -15.10 21.40 -1.49
CA GLN A 104 -15.37 21.98 -0.17
C GLN A 104 -15.08 20.94 0.91
N ILE A 105 -14.56 21.39 2.06
CA ILE A 105 -14.18 20.52 3.18
C ILE A 105 -14.84 21.05 4.45
N GLU A 106 -15.59 20.20 5.13
CA GLU A 106 -16.13 20.46 6.46
C GLU A 106 -15.52 19.49 7.47
N ILE A 107 -14.99 20.01 8.57
CA ILE A 107 -14.45 19.21 9.69
C ILE A 107 -15.30 19.47 10.91
N TYR A 108 -15.76 18.40 11.57
CA TYR A 108 -16.53 18.50 12.79
C TYR A 108 -16.15 17.41 13.79
N ASN A 109 -16.33 17.72 15.08
CA ASN A 109 -16.11 16.75 16.14
C ASN A 109 -17.23 15.69 16.16
N GLN A 110 -17.15 14.74 17.09
CA GLN A 110 -18.16 13.69 17.24
C GLN A 110 -19.55 14.20 17.68
N GLU A 111 -19.63 15.40 18.25
CA GLU A 111 -20.87 16.05 18.67
C GLU A 111 -21.53 16.87 17.53
N GLY A 112 -20.91 16.92 16.34
CA GLY A 112 -21.39 17.68 15.20
C GLY A 112 -21.01 19.16 15.20
N VAL A 113 -20.14 19.59 16.12
CA VAL A 113 -19.62 20.96 16.16
C VAL A 113 -18.59 21.14 15.06
N ILE A 114 -18.85 22.08 14.14
CA ILE A 114 -17.94 22.45 13.05
C ILE A 114 -16.69 23.10 13.64
N ILE A 115 -15.54 22.52 13.33
CA ILE A 115 -14.20 22.99 13.71
C ILE A 115 -13.60 23.81 12.57
N TYR A 116 -13.85 23.41 11.32
CA TYR A 116 -13.31 24.05 10.13
C TYR A 116 -14.26 23.89 8.94
N ASN A 117 -14.31 24.92 8.10
CA ASN A 117 -14.96 24.88 6.79
C ASN A 117 -14.12 25.71 5.81
N GLY A 118 -13.80 25.14 4.65
CA GLY A 118 -12.97 25.78 3.63
C GLY A 118 -13.06 25.08 2.28
N THR A 119 -12.19 25.49 1.35
CA THR A 119 -12.12 24.90 0.01
C THR A 119 -10.69 24.59 -0.40
N THR A 120 -10.54 23.72 -1.40
CA THR A 120 -9.25 23.43 -2.07
C THR A 120 -8.51 24.70 -2.54
N VAL A 121 -9.18 25.82 -2.79
CA VAL A 121 -8.48 27.06 -3.21
C VAL A 121 -7.63 27.70 -2.10
N ASP A 122 -7.80 27.30 -0.84
CA ASP A 122 -7.12 27.89 0.32
C ASP A 122 -5.66 27.37 0.45
N ARG A 123 -4.68 28.25 0.71
CA ARG A 123 -3.23 27.93 0.58
C ARG A 123 -2.69 26.85 1.54
N ASP A 124 -3.34 26.63 2.68
CA ASP A 124 -2.95 25.64 3.70
C ASP A 124 -4.02 24.53 3.85
N PHE A 125 -4.60 24.07 2.74
CA PHE A 125 -5.79 23.20 2.67
C PHE A 125 -5.61 21.73 3.11
N MET A 126 -4.38 21.20 3.11
CA MET A 126 -4.11 19.79 3.41
C MET A 126 -4.06 19.51 4.91
N SER A 127 -3.95 20.55 5.72
CA SER A 127 -3.81 20.43 7.16
C SER A 127 -4.47 21.57 7.89
N PHE A 128 -5.11 21.29 9.01
CA PHE A 128 -5.65 22.33 9.89
C PHE A 128 -4.79 22.47 11.14
N GLY A 129 -4.53 23.71 11.54
CA GLY A 129 -3.73 24.04 12.71
C GLY A 129 -4.56 24.05 13.99
N ILE A 130 -4.24 23.19 14.96
CA ILE A 130 -4.83 23.22 16.31
C ILE A 130 -3.72 23.23 17.36
N GLY A 131 -3.73 24.25 18.23
CA GLY A 131 -2.76 24.42 19.32
C GLY A 131 -1.29 24.46 18.84
N GLY A 132 -1.04 25.00 17.64
CA GLY A 132 0.29 25.13 17.06
C GLY A 132 0.83 23.87 16.37
N LYS A 133 0.00 22.84 16.15
CA LYS A 133 0.30 21.67 15.32
C LYS A 133 -0.64 21.59 14.12
N ASP A 134 -0.12 21.18 12.98
CA ASP A 134 -0.88 20.94 11.76
C ASP A 134 -1.28 19.46 11.66
N PHE A 135 -2.54 19.21 11.32
CA PHE A 135 -3.12 17.87 11.22
C PHE A 135 -3.70 17.64 9.82
N SER A 136 -3.32 16.54 9.15
CA SER A 136 -3.84 16.20 7.81
C SER A 136 -5.34 15.96 7.81
N VAL A 137 -6.06 16.46 6.80
CA VAL A 137 -7.52 16.19 6.64
C VAL A 137 -7.82 14.97 5.77
N LEU A 138 -6.79 14.37 5.18
CA LEU A 138 -6.87 13.22 4.30
C LEU A 138 -6.28 11.97 4.98
N PRO A 139 -6.58 10.75 4.50
CA PRO A 139 -5.89 9.55 4.97
C PRO A 139 -4.36 9.71 4.92
N GLU A 140 -3.60 8.85 5.59
CA GLU A 140 -2.14 8.89 5.43
C GLU A 140 -1.71 8.22 4.12
N ASN A 141 -2.43 7.19 3.69
CA ASN A 141 -2.13 6.50 2.44
C ASN A 141 -3.39 5.86 1.86
N VAL A 142 -3.49 5.85 0.53
CA VAL A 142 -4.47 5.10 -0.24
C VAL A 142 -3.75 4.02 -1.05
N VAL A 143 -3.97 2.76 -0.68
CA VAL A 143 -3.34 1.59 -1.31
C VAL A 143 -4.33 0.93 -2.26
N ILE A 144 -3.95 0.78 -3.52
CA ILE A 144 -4.81 0.33 -4.59
C ILE A 144 -4.23 -0.94 -5.21
N TYR A 145 -5.05 -1.99 -5.30
CA TYR A 145 -4.72 -3.25 -5.95
C TYR A 145 -5.83 -3.63 -6.94
N TYR A 146 -5.47 -3.89 -8.19
CA TYR A 146 -6.37 -4.37 -9.25
C TYR A 146 -5.74 -5.59 -9.93
N SER A 147 -6.38 -6.76 -9.82
CA SER A 147 -5.83 -8.00 -10.41
C SER A 147 -5.68 -7.93 -11.93
N GLY A 148 -6.60 -7.22 -12.61
CA GLY A 148 -6.55 -6.99 -14.06
C GLY A 148 -5.67 -5.82 -14.51
N LEU A 149 -4.96 -5.14 -13.60
CA LEU A 149 -4.20 -3.90 -13.83
C LEU A 149 -5.02 -2.82 -14.58
N SER A 150 -5.57 -1.88 -13.83
CA SER A 150 -6.28 -0.72 -14.39
C SER A 150 -5.30 0.40 -14.79
N GLU A 151 -5.15 0.65 -16.09
CA GLU A 151 -4.41 1.81 -16.60
C GLU A 151 -5.01 3.13 -16.11
N ILE A 152 -6.33 3.18 -15.87
CA ILE A 152 -7.00 4.36 -15.31
C ILE A 152 -6.46 4.64 -13.90
N MET A 153 -6.33 3.60 -13.06
CA MET A 153 -5.78 3.73 -11.71
C MET A 153 -4.29 4.09 -11.73
N LYS A 154 -3.54 3.50 -12.66
CA LYS A 154 -2.12 3.82 -12.84
C LYS A 154 -1.92 5.29 -13.15
N GLU A 155 -2.66 5.83 -14.13
CA GLU A 155 -2.58 7.25 -14.49
C GLU A 155 -3.09 8.18 -13.39
N LEU A 156 -4.08 7.74 -12.60
CA LEU A 156 -4.56 8.47 -11.43
C LEU A 156 -3.47 8.61 -10.35
N CYS A 157 -2.66 7.56 -10.14
CA CYS A 157 -1.61 7.55 -9.12
C CYS A 157 -0.30 8.20 -9.58
N ARG A 158 -0.03 8.28 -10.90
CA ARG A 158 1.21 8.82 -11.46
C ARG A 158 1.62 10.20 -10.91
N PRO A 159 0.72 11.21 -10.76
CA PRO A 159 1.11 12.51 -10.20
C PRO A 159 1.59 12.42 -8.74
N HIS A 160 1.06 11.50 -7.94
CA HIS A 160 1.46 11.27 -6.55
C HIS A 160 2.85 10.64 -6.47
N GLU A 161 3.13 9.67 -7.34
CA GLU A 161 4.45 9.03 -7.44
C GLU A 161 5.53 10.04 -7.88
N GLU A 162 5.22 10.90 -8.86
CA GLU A 162 6.15 11.94 -9.29
C GLU A 162 6.46 12.96 -8.19
N LYS A 163 5.46 13.33 -7.38
CA LYS A 163 5.63 14.22 -6.22
C LYS A 163 6.55 13.58 -5.17
N LEU A 164 6.34 12.28 -4.88
CA LEU A 164 7.14 11.50 -3.95
C LEU A 164 8.61 11.41 -4.42
N SER A 165 8.83 10.96 -5.65
CA SER A 165 10.16 10.85 -6.28
C SER A 165 10.93 12.18 -6.24
N LYS A 166 10.28 13.30 -6.60
CA LYS A 166 10.91 14.63 -6.59
C LYS A 166 11.32 15.07 -5.18
N ALA A 167 10.57 14.70 -4.15
CA ALA A 167 10.88 15.06 -2.77
C ALA A 167 12.03 14.22 -2.21
N TYR A 168 12.06 12.92 -2.49
CA TYR A 168 13.18 12.04 -2.10
C TYR A 168 14.49 12.46 -2.73
N ARG A 169 14.50 12.80 -4.02
CA ARG A 169 15.69 13.35 -4.70
C ARG A 169 16.19 14.66 -4.11
N LYS A 170 15.34 15.42 -3.42
CA LYS A 170 15.73 16.65 -2.70
C LYS A 170 16.20 16.37 -1.27
N GLY A 171 16.35 15.11 -0.88
CA GLY A 171 16.75 14.72 0.46
C GLY A 171 15.70 15.02 1.52
N ASN A 172 14.41 15.02 1.18
CA ASN A 172 13.33 15.14 2.15
C ASN A 172 12.74 13.74 2.47
N PRO A 173 13.26 13.05 3.50
CA PRO A 173 12.80 11.69 3.85
C PRO A 173 11.43 11.67 4.54
N ASN A 174 10.93 12.84 4.97
CA ASN A 174 9.72 12.95 5.78
C ASN A 174 8.46 13.18 4.93
N ILE A 175 8.54 13.00 3.61
CA ILE A 175 7.35 13.11 2.77
C ILE A 175 6.51 11.82 2.91
N ASN A 176 5.22 12.02 3.13
CA ASN A 176 4.29 10.91 3.24
C ASN A 176 3.90 10.37 1.85
N ARG A 177 3.61 9.08 1.78
CA ARG A 177 3.12 8.43 0.55
C ARG A 177 1.61 8.48 0.50
N ASP A 178 1.10 9.49 -0.19
CA ASP A 178 -0.34 9.75 -0.32
C ASP A 178 -1.10 8.60 -1.02
N PHE A 179 -0.50 8.03 -2.09
CA PHE A 179 -1.06 6.93 -2.89
C PHE A 179 -0.02 5.85 -3.21
N PHE A 180 -0.50 4.61 -3.27
CA PHE A 180 0.23 3.45 -3.77
C PHE A 180 -0.64 2.67 -4.76
N TYR A 181 -0.21 2.51 -6.01
CA TYR A 181 -0.86 1.60 -6.96
C TYR A 181 0.05 0.41 -7.25
N TYR A 182 -0.44 -0.79 -6.98
CA TYR A 182 0.30 -2.00 -7.29
C TYR A 182 0.39 -2.24 -8.81
N THR A 183 1.61 -2.46 -9.29
CA THR A 183 1.94 -3.00 -10.62
C THR A 183 2.77 -4.27 -10.45
N ARG A 184 2.94 -5.05 -11.53
CA ARG A 184 3.74 -6.28 -11.50
C ARG A 184 5.18 -6.05 -11.04
N ASP A 185 5.79 -4.93 -11.42
CA ASP A 185 7.18 -4.58 -11.09
C ASP A 185 7.40 -4.37 -9.58
N HIS A 186 6.32 -4.25 -8.79
CA HIS A 186 6.40 -4.16 -7.33
C HIS A 186 6.49 -5.53 -6.66
N PHE A 187 6.18 -6.63 -7.35
CA PHE A 187 6.11 -7.95 -6.73
C PHE A 187 7.44 -8.34 -6.10
N GLU A 188 8.53 -8.19 -6.84
CA GLU A 188 9.86 -8.56 -6.43
C GLU A 188 10.35 -7.67 -5.29
N ILE A 189 10.00 -6.38 -5.31
CA ILE A 189 10.27 -5.45 -4.21
C ILE A 189 9.56 -5.91 -2.94
N ILE A 190 8.25 -6.20 -3.04
CA ILE A 190 7.46 -6.71 -1.91
C ILE A 190 8.06 -8.00 -1.37
N LEU A 191 8.41 -8.95 -2.24
CA LEU A 191 8.98 -10.22 -1.83
C LEU A 191 10.33 -10.03 -1.12
N LEU A 192 11.22 -9.20 -1.65
CA LEU A 192 12.50 -8.90 -1.03
C LEU A 192 12.31 -8.26 0.35
N SER A 193 11.39 -7.29 0.47
CA SER A 193 11.06 -6.67 1.74
C SER A 193 10.48 -7.66 2.74
N LEU A 194 9.57 -8.56 2.31
CA LEU A 194 9.03 -9.61 3.18
C LEU A 194 10.08 -10.63 3.61
N LEU A 195 11.04 -10.98 2.75
CA LEU A 195 12.15 -11.85 3.09
C LEU A 195 13.11 -11.23 4.12
N SER A 196 13.10 -9.90 4.28
CA SER A 196 13.91 -9.20 5.28
C SER A 196 13.34 -9.27 6.71
N PHE A 197 12.10 -9.72 6.87
CA PHE A 197 11.51 -9.98 8.19
C PHE A 197 12.15 -11.22 8.80
N GLU A 198 12.76 -11.05 9.97
CA GLU A 198 13.38 -12.16 10.73
C GLU A 198 12.40 -12.71 11.79
N TYR A 199 11.52 -11.84 12.29
CA TYR A 199 10.57 -12.12 13.37
C TYR A 199 9.13 -11.82 12.94
N GLY A 200 8.17 -12.11 13.82
CA GLY A 200 6.74 -11.92 13.55
C GLY A 200 6.11 -13.10 12.79
N ASP A 201 4.95 -12.86 12.18
CA ASP A 201 4.20 -13.88 11.45
C ASP A 201 4.67 -14.03 9.99
N ILE A 202 5.41 -13.06 9.44
CA ILE A 202 5.90 -13.07 8.06
C ILE A 202 6.76 -14.29 7.72
N PRO A 203 7.78 -14.67 8.52
CA PRO A 203 8.60 -15.84 8.20
C PRO A 203 7.81 -17.15 8.20
N GLU A 204 6.79 -17.27 9.05
CA GLU A 204 5.90 -18.43 9.09
C GLU A 204 4.93 -18.43 7.91
N PHE A 205 4.40 -17.26 7.54
CA PHE A 205 3.56 -17.08 6.35
C PHE A 205 4.31 -17.49 5.08
N LEU A 206 5.54 -17.01 4.88
CA LEU A 206 6.36 -17.35 3.72
C LEU A 206 6.63 -18.86 3.64
N ARG A 207 6.95 -19.50 4.77
CA ARG A 207 7.19 -20.95 4.84
C ARG A 207 5.94 -21.79 4.59
N SER A 208 4.83 -21.45 5.24
CA SER A 208 3.64 -22.30 5.29
C SER A 208 2.67 -22.07 4.12
N LYS A 209 2.52 -20.82 3.68
CA LYS A 209 1.58 -20.44 2.62
C LYS A 209 2.28 -20.30 1.27
N ALA A 210 3.39 -19.57 1.23
CA ALA A 210 4.15 -19.35 -0.01
C ALA A 210 5.18 -20.46 -0.31
N LYS A 211 5.38 -21.41 0.62
CA LYS A 211 6.37 -22.51 0.52
C LYS A 211 7.81 -22.06 0.31
N ILE A 212 8.13 -20.85 0.74
CA ILE A 212 9.48 -20.29 0.72
C ILE A 212 10.14 -20.60 2.06
N ALA A 213 11.05 -21.56 2.06
CA ALA A 213 11.83 -21.95 3.23
C ALA A 213 13.05 -21.05 3.47
N GLY A 214 13.55 -20.39 2.42
CA GLY A 214 14.60 -19.40 2.52
C GLY A 214 15.02 -18.84 1.16
N MET A 215 16.13 -18.11 1.15
CA MET A 215 16.72 -17.51 -0.04
C MET A 215 18.21 -17.89 -0.11
N GLN A 216 18.65 -18.41 -1.26
CA GLN A 216 20.07 -18.62 -1.53
C GLN A 216 20.73 -17.32 -1.98
N SER A 217 20.09 -16.60 -2.90
CA SER A 217 20.58 -15.31 -3.38
C SER A 217 19.46 -14.45 -3.95
N VAL A 218 19.68 -13.13 -3.95
CA VAL A 218 18.92 -12.16 -4.72
C VAL A 218 19.88 -11.30 -5.53
N GLN A 219 19.52 -10.99 -6.77
CA GLN A 219 20.24 -10.05 -7.62
C GLN A 219 19.37 -8.82 -7.85
N ILE A 220 19.87 -7.65 -7.50
CA ILE A 220 19.24 -6.35 -7.74
C ILE A 220 20.00 -5.71 -8.90
N ARG A 221 19.32 -5.53 -10.03
CA ARG A 221 19.89 -4.91 -11.23
C ARG A 221 19.49 -3.45 -11.28
N LEU A 222 20.50 -2.58 -11.27
CA LEU A 222 20.35 -1.14 -11.44
C LEU A 222 20.79 -0.74 -12.84
N GLN A 223 20.15 0.29 -13.39
CA GLN A 223 20.44 0.85 -14.70
C GLN A 223 20.58 2.37 -14.62
N LYS A 224 21.23 2.96 -15.62
CA LYS A 224 21.32 4.41 -15.74
C LYS A 224 19.92 5.03 -15.91
N PRO A 225 19.44 5.86 -14.96
CA PRO A 225 18.13 6.48 -15.07
C PRO A 225 18.15 7.59 -16.13
N SER A 226 16.98 7.82 -16.76
CA SER A 226 16.83 8.75 -17.89
C SER A 226 17.19 10.21 -17.57
N TRP A 227 17.11 10.60 -16.30
CA TRP A 227 17.42 11.95 -15.84
C TRP A 227 18.91 12.17 -15.55
N SER A 228 19.72 11.12 -15.44
CA SER A 228 21.11 11.25 -14.99
C SER A 228 22.10 11.45 -16.13
N LYS A 229 23.09 12.31 -15.85
CA LYS A 229 24.28 12.51 -16.69
C LYS A 229 25.55 11.93 -16.09
N ASP A 230 25.50 11.45 -14.85
CA ASP A 230 26.65 10.95 -14.11
C ASP A 230 27.01 9.51 -14.55
N THR A 231 28.07 8.94 -13.96
CA THR A 231 28.56 7.58 -14.22
C THR A 231 28.12 6.61 -13.12
N HIS A 232 28.32 5.31 -13.36
CA HIS A 232 27.97 4.28 -12.39
C HIS A 232 28.79 4.35 -11.09
N ASP A 233 30.02 4.90 -11.14
CA ASP A 233 30.88 5.10 -9.95
C ASP A 233 30.19 5.93 -8.86
N ASN A 234 29.34 6.87 -9.27
CA ASN A 234 28.53 7.68 -8.38
C ASN A 234 27.06 7.24 -8.31
N PHE A 235 26.75 6.00 -8.70
CA PHE A 235 25.39 5.48 -8.83
C PHE A 235 24.50 6.43 -9.65
N TRP A 236 25.06 6.95 -10.74
CA TRP A 236 24.41 7.92 -11.62
C TRP A 236 23.86 9.15 -10.87
N GLY A 237 24.58 9.62 -9.85
CA GLY A 237 24.22 10.83 -9.11
C GLY A 237 23.00 10.65 -8.20
N ALA A 238 22.76 9.44 -7.72
CA ALA A 238 21.80 9.22 -6.63
C ALA A 238 22.16 10.10 -5.42
N GLU A 239 21.15 10.67 -4.76
CA GLU A 239 21.30 11.53 -3.58
C GLU A 239 20.42 11.05 -2.42
N GLY A 240 20.62 11.61 -1.23
CA GLY A 240 19.80 11.36 -0.05
C GLY A 240 19.88 9.91 0.44
N GLU A 241 18.75 9.36 0.87
CA GLU A 241 18.71 8.02 1.48
C GLU A 241 19.00 6.89 0.49
N VAL A 242 18.63 7.06 -0.79
CA VAL A 242 18.99 6.09 -1.85
C VAL A 242 20.51 6.01 -1.97
N ARG A 243 21.20 7.16 -1.94
CA ARG A 243 22.66 7.19 -1.97
C ARG A 243 23.27 6.50 -0.75
N ASN A 244 22.80 6.85 0.44
CA ASN A 244 23.28 6.24 1.69
C ASN A 244 23.12 4.72 1.68
N PHE A 245 22.00 4.22 1.18
CA PHE A 245 21.74 2.79 1.05
C PHE A 245 22.71 2.11 0.07
N LEU A 246 22.94 2.70 -1.11
CA LEU A 246 23.87 2.16 -2.10
C LEU A 246 25.32 2.20 -1.63
N ASP A 247 25.73 3.27 -0.94
CA ASP A 247 27.05 3.36 -0.30
C ASP A 247 27.23 2.29 0.77
N PHE A 248 26.22 2.06 1.62
CA PHE A 248 26.24 0.97 2.60
C PHE A 248 26.43 -0.40 1.94
N LEU A 249 25.70 -0.69 0.87
CA LEU A 249 25.88 -1.95 0.12
C LEU A 249 27.29 -2.06 -0.46
N ASN A 250 27.84 -0.96 -0.98
CA ASN A 250 29.18 -0.93 -1.56
C ASN A 250 30.28 -1.14 -0.50
N GLU A 251 30.19 -0.48 0.65
CA GLU A 251 31.13 -0.62 1.77
C GLU A 251 31.14 -2.03 2.38
N ASN A 252 30.02 -2.74 2.28
CA ASN A 252 29.84 -4.12 2.73
C ASN A 252 29.98 -5.15 1.61
N SER A 253 30.33 -4.72 0.38
CA SER A 253 30.59 -5.62 -0.74
C SER A 253 31.94 -6.33 -0.59
N ALA A 254 32.01 -7.55 -1.12
CA ALA A 254 33.23 -8.34 -1.20
C ALA A 254 34.10 -7.83 -2.34
N SER A 255 35.39 -7.61 -2.05
CA SER A 255 36.37 -7.35 -3.10
C SER A 255 36.70 -8.63 -3.88
N VAL A 256 37.22 -8.46 -5.10
CA VAL A 256 37.62 -9.57 -5.98
C VAL A 256 38.62 -10.50 -5.29
N ASP A 257 39.54 -9.96 -4.50
CA ASP A 257 40.57 -10.73 -3.79
C ASP A 257 39.97 -11.58 -2.66
N GLU A 258 38.92 -11.09 -1.99
CA GLU A 258 38.22 -11.81 -0.92
C GLU A 258 37.36 -12.94 -1.45
N LEU A 259 36.78 -12.77 -2.64
CA LEU A 259 36.04 -13.83 -3.35
C LEU A 259 36.98 -14.97 -3.76
N GLN A 260 38.23 -14.67 -4.10
CA GLN A 260 39.24 -15.67 -4.45
C GLN A 260 39.86 -16.33 -3.23
N ASN A 261 39.90 -15.67 -2.07
CA ASN A 261 40.50 -16.19 -0.83
C ASN A 261 39.54 -16.08 0.38
N PRO A 262 38.47 -16.89 0.45
CA PRO A 262 37.41 -16.76 1.47
C PRO A 262 37.88 -17.03 2.91
N GLN A 263 39.06 -17.63 3.09
CA GLN A 263 39.60 -18.03 4.40
C GLN A 263 40.39 -16.89 5.09
N GLU A 264 40.77 -15.83 4.37
CA GLU A 264 41.61 -14.73 4.89
C GLU A 264 40.84 -13.44 5.16
N SER A 265 39.56 -13.35 4.77
CA SER A 265 38.72 -12.17 5.01
C SER A 265 37.83 -12.33 6.25
N ASN A 266 37.82 -11.31 7.10
CA ASN A 266 36.85 -11.17 8.19
C ASN A 266 35.47 -10.70 7.70
N LYS A 267 35.37 -10.18 6.47
CA LYS A 267 34.11 -9.88 5.79
C LYS A 267 33.69 -11.13 5.03
N LYS A 268 32.64 -11.82 5.49
CA LYS A 268 32.08 -12.96 4.76
C LYS A 268 31.50 -12.42 3.45
N GLY A 269 32.20 -12.68 2.33
CA GLY A 269 31.96 -12.12 1.00
C GLY A 269 30.61 -12.50 0.39
N ASN A 270 29.55 -11.95 0.96
CA ASN A 270 28.17 -12.33 0.68
C ASN A 270 27.37 -11.22 -0.02
N ILE A 271 27.97 -10.06 -0.26
CA ILE A 271 27.43 -9.06 -1.19
C ILE A 271 28.47 -8.91 -2.30
N VAL A 272 28.06 -9.03 -3.55
CA VAL A 272 28.92 -8.88 -4.72
C VAL A 272 28.33 -7.80 -5.60
N ILE A 273 29.13 -6.80 -5.96
CA ILE A 273 28.71 -5.73 -6.87
C ILE A 273 29.52 -5.82 -8.14
N GLU A 274 28.82 -5.95 -9.27
CA GLU A 274 29.40 -6.02 -10.60
C GLU A 274 28.88 -4.86 -11.45
N ALA A 275 29.78 -4.02 -11.94
CA ALA A 275 29.45 -2.96 -12.89
C ALA A 275 29.73 -3.43 -14.32
N TRP A 276 28.75 -3.27 -15.21
CA TRP A 276 28.83 -3.57 -16.63
C TRP A 276 28.89 -2.26 -17.40
N GLN A 277 30.12 -1.80 -17.66
CA GLN A 277 30.38 -0.47 -18.24
C GLN A 277 29.71 0.63 -17.39
N ASP A 278 29.12 1.64 -18.04
CA ASP A 278 28.31 2.69 -17.40
C ASP A 278 26.80 2.43 -17.52
N GLU A 279 26.40 1.21 -17.94
CA GLU A 279 25.01 0.89 -18.29
C GLU A 279 24.28 0.19 -17.15
N ALA A 280 24.94 -0.71 -16.42
CA ALA A 280 24.29 -1.49 -15.36
C ALA A 280 25.20 -1.76 -14.16
N VAL A 281 24.59 -1.82 -12.98
CA VAL A 281 25.21 -2.28 -11.72
C VAL A 281 24.38 -3.41 -11.16
N ILE A 282 24.98 -4.57 -10.94
CA ILE A 282 24.32 -5.76 -10.41
C ILE A 282 24.81 -5.98 -8.98
N ILE A 283 23.88 -5.95 -8.03
CA ILE A 283 24.15 -6.21 -6.61
C ILE A 283 23.59 -7.60 -6.28
N THR A 284 24.46 -8.54 -5.99
CA THR A 284 24.10 -9.90 -5.57
C THR A 284 24.24 -10.03 -4.06
N ILE A 285 23.16 -10.35 -3.35
CA ILE A 285 23.15 -10.63 -1.91
C ILE A 285 22.98 -12.14 -1.72
N LEU A 286 23.88 -12.76 -0.95
CA LEU A 286 23.95 -14.21 -0.71
C LEU A 286 23.44 -14.55 0.71
N GLY A 287 22.34 -15.29 0.75
CA GLY A 287 21.70 -15.78 1.97
C GLY A 287 20.83 -14.74 2.70
N LEU A 288 19.87 -15.24 3.49
CA LEU A 288 18.95 -14.41 4.28
C LEU A 288 19.65 -13.60 5.37
N GLU A 289 20.70 -14.14 5.99
CA GLU A 289 21.40 -13.48 7.10
C GLU A 289 21.89 -12.07 6.72
N ARG A 290 22.35 -11.88 5.46
CA ARG A 290 22.77 -10.56 4.98
C ARG A 290 21.63 -9.61 4.73
N LEU A 291 20.47 -10.14 4.33
CA LEU A 291 19.28 -9.32 4.20
C LEU A 291 18.80 -8.80 5.56
N TYR A 292 18.97 -9.59 6.62
CA TYR A 292 18.69 -9.13 7.99
C TYR A 292 19.68 -8.06 8.46
N GLU A 293 20.97 -8.17 8.15
CA GLU A 293 21.95 -7.12 8.45
C GLU A 293 21.64 -5.80 7.70
N ILE A 294 21.22 -5.90 6.44
CA ILE A 294 20.75 -4.73 5.66
C ILE A 294 19.54 -4.10 6.35
N ARG A 295 18.56 -4.90 6.77
CA ARG A 295 17.40 -4.42 7.53
C ARG A 295 17.83 -3.72 8.82
N GLU A 296 18.74 -4.29 9.60
CA GLU A 296 19.23 -3.68 10.85
C GLU A 296 19.83 -2.30 10.62
N HIS A 297 20.57 -2.11 9.51
CA HIS A 297 21.08 -0.80 9.13
C HIS A 297 19.94 0.19 8.79
N LEU A 298 18.89 -0.29 8.14
CA LEU A 298 17.72 0.50 7.76
C LEU A 298 16.72 0.72 8.91
N ILE A 299 16.96 0.11 10.08
CA ILE A 299 16.14 0.15 11.31
C ILE A 299 14.81 -0.60 11.18
N GLU A 300 14.12 -0.53 10.05
CA GLU A 300 12.82 -1.15 9.82
C GLU A 300 12.69 -1.74 8.40
N GLU A 301 11.94 -2.84 8.27
CA GLU A 301 11.71 -3.56 7.01
C GLU A 301 11.00 -2.70 5.96
N LYS A 302 10.08 -1.82 6.42
CA LYS A 302 9.36 -0.88 5.56
C LYS A 302 10.31 0.05 4.81
N LYS A 303 11.43 0.43 5.44
CA LYS A 303 12.39 1.35 4.82
C LYS A 303 13.06 0.74 3.59
N LEU A 304 13.33 -0.57 3.60
CA LEU A 304 13.84 -1.29 2.44
C LEU A 304 12.84 -1.24 1.28
N PHE A 305 11.55 -1.47 1.58
CA PHE A 305 10.48 -1.36 0.59
C PHE A 305 10.42 0.04 -0.03
N ASP A 306 10.43 1.08 0.79
CA ASP A 306 10.33 2.47 0.33
C ASP A 306 11.51 2.83 -0.58
N LEU A 307 12.74 2.49 -0.19
CA LEU A 307 13.95 2.76 -0.98
C LEU A 307 13.90 2.08 -2.34
N LEU A 308 13.62 0.77 -2.38
CA LEU A 308 13.54 0.02 -3.63
C LEU A 308 12.44 0.55 -4.55
N ASN A 309 11.29 0.89 -3.96
CA ASN A 309 10.19 1.46 -4.71
C ASN A 309 10.54 2.84 -5.30
N ILE A 310 11.26 3.69 -4.57
CA ILE A 310 11.73 4.98 -5.09
C ILE A 310 12.72 4.74 -6.24
N MET A 311 13.64 3.79 -6.08
CA MET A 311 14.59 3.42 -7.12
C MET A 311 13.87 2.94 -8.39
N LEU A 312 12.77 2.18 -8.24
CA LEU A 312 11.92 1.78 -9.36
C LEU A 312 11.27 3.00 -10.02
N ALA A 313 10.63 3.87 -9.24
CA ALA A 313 9.94 5.06 -9.74
C ALA A 313 10.88 6.06 -10.44
N ASP A 314 12.13 6.17 -9.98
CA ASP A 314 13.18 7.01 -10.58
C ASP A 314 13.87 6.36 -11.79
N GLY A 315 13.51 5.11 -12.13
CA GLY A 315 14.09 4.34 -13.23
C GLY A 315 15.52 3.85 -12.98
N LEU A 316 15.96 3.86 -11.72
CA LEU A 316 17.27 3.36 -11.28
C LEU A 316 17.25 1.85 -11.07
N LEU A 317 16.17 1.30 -10.52
CA LEU A 317 15.97 -0.15 -10.38
C LEU A 317 15.35 -0.71 -11.66
N GLU A 318 16.04 -1.67 -12.29
CA GLU A 318 15.59 -2.34 -13.52
C GLU A 318 14.83 -3.63 -13.20
N ASP A 319 15.41 -4.51 -12.38
CA ASP A 319 14.84 -5.82 -12.05
C ASP A 319 15.42 -6.37 -10.73
N ILE A 320 14.69 -7.29 -10.10
CA ILE A 320 15.15 -8.07 -8.95
C ILE A 320 14.87 -9.55 -9.23
N SER A 321 15.90 -10.39 -9.19
CA SER A 321 15.74 -11.83 -9.41
C SER A 321 16.18 -12.66 -8.20
N PHE A 322 15.52 -13.80 -7.98
CA PHE A 322 15.71 -14.63 -6.80
C PHE A 322 16.14 -16.06 -7.12
N SER A 323 17.00 -16.61 -6.27
CA SER A 323 17.16 -18.05 -6.06
C SER A 323 16.60 -18.39 -4.68
N LEU A 324 15.37 -18.89 -4.66
CA LEU A 324 14.64 -19.24 -3.45
C LEU A 324 14.81 -20.73 -3.13
N ILE A 325 14.60 -21.07 -1.86
CA ILE A 325 14.68 -22.44 -1.36
C ILE A 325 13.28 -22.85 -0.91
N LYS A 326 12.78 -23.99 -1.38
CA LYS A 326 11.58 -24.66 -0.87
C LYS A 326 11.91 -25.99 -0.22
N VAL A 327 11.04 -26.46 0.67
CA VAL A 327 11.13 -27.82 1.24
C VAL A 327 10.02 -28.68 0.66
N GLU A 328 10.39 -29.70 -0.11
CA GLU A 328 9.45 -30.71 -0.63
C GLU A 328 9.86 -32.10 -0.15
N LYS A 329 8.94 -32.78 0.54
CA LYS A 329 9.16 -34.15 1.09
C LYS A 329 10.45 -34.28 1.91
N GLY A 330 10.83 -33.22 2.63
CA GLY A 330 12.04 -33.17 3.46
C GLY A 330 13.32 -32.78 2.73
N ASN A 331 13.28 -32.53 1.41
CA ASN A 331 14.43 -32.09 0.63
C ASN A 331 14.35 -30.60 0.31
N TYR A 332 15.48 -29.91 0.43
CA TYR A 332 15.64 -28.54 -0.02
C TYR A 332 15.85 -28.50 -1.53
N GLN A 333 15.08 -27.65 -2.22
CA GLN A 333 15.19 -27.45 -3.66
C GLN A 333 15.22 -25.96 -3.98
N ASN A 334 16.08 -25.58 -4.93
CA ASN A 334 16.11 -24.23 -5.44
C ASN A 334 15.02 -24.01 -6.49
N PHE A 335 14.44 -22.83 -6.49
CA PHE A 335 13.47 -22.39 -7.49
C PHE A 335 13.46 -20.87 -7.63
N SER A 336 12.98 -20.38 -8.76
CA SER A 336 12.95 -18.95 -9.07
C SER A 336 11.58 -18.46 -9.53
N ILE A 337 10.63 -19.38 -9.76
CA ILE A 337 9.31 -19.07 -10.31
C ILE A 337 8.25 -19.47 -9.30
N LEU A 338 7.44 -18.49 -8.88
CA LEU A 338 6.26 -18.67 -8.05
C LEU A 338 5.02 -18.76 -8.94
N SER A 339 4.03 -19.57 -8.55
CA SER A 339 2.73 -19.60 -9.24
C SER A 339 1.97 -18.28 -9.05
N GLU A 340 1.06 -17.93 -9.97
CA GLU A 340 0.25 -16.70 -9.87
C GLU A 340 -0.50 -16.59 -8.53
N GLY A 341 -1.05 -17.70 -8.02
CA GLY A 341 -1.71 -17.72 -6.72
C GLY A 341 -0.75 -17.50 -5.54
N GLU A 342 0.49 -18.00 -5.61
CA GLU A 342 1.53 -17.73 -4.61
C GLU A 342 1.98 -16.27 -4.68
N GLN A 343 2.15 -15.71 -5.88
CA GLN A 343 2.47 -14.29 -6.04
C GLN A 343 1.35 -13.40 -5.50
N GLN A 344 0.09 -13.72 -5.77
CA GLN A 344 -1.06 -12.94 -5.31
C GLN A 344 -1.16 -12.92 -3.78
N ILE A 345 -1.00 -14.07 -3.11
CA ILE A 345 -1.09 -14.10 -1.64
C ILE A 345 0.07 -13.34 -0.99
N ILE A 346 1.29 -13.44 -1.55
CA ILE A 346 2.46 -12.66 -1.11
C ILE A 346 2.22 -11.17 -1.33
N THR A 347 1.68 -10.80 -2.50
CA THR A 347 1.35 -9.41 -2.83
C THR A 347 0.40 -8.82 -1.81
N ILE A 348 -0.74 -9.47 -1.56
CA ILE A 348 -1.74 -8.95 -0.62
C ILE A 348 -1.15 -8.84 0.79
N LYS A 349 -0.45 -9.86 1.28
CA LYS A 349 0.20 -9.82 2.59
C LYS A 349 1.23 -8.69 2.67
N GLY A 350 2.04 -8.53 1.63
CA GLY A 350 3.02 -7.46 1.52
C GLY A 350 2.42 -6.07 1.51
N LEU A 351 1.37 -5.85 0.71
CA LEU A 351 0.64 -4.57 0.71
C LEU A 351 0.08 -4.27 2.10
N THR A 352 -0.55 -5.25 2.75
CA THR A 352 -1.10 -5.04 4.09
C THR A 352 -0.03 -4.84 5.15
N GLU A 353 1.11 -5.52 5.06
CA GLU A 353 2.17 -5.42 6.07
C GLU A 353 3.00 -4.14 5.91
N LEU A 354 3.43 -3.85 4.68
CA LEU A 354 4.38 -2.78 4.37
C LEU A 354 3.73 -1.40 4.26
N LEU A 355 2.45 -1.34 3.86
CA LEU A 355 1.74 -0.08 3.60
C LEU A 355 0.67 0.26 4.65
N SER A 356 0.50 -0.59 5.67
CA SER A 356 -0.31 -0.22 6.83
C SER A 356 0.30 0.97 7.56
N GLY A 357 -0.56 1.87 8.02
CA GLY A 357 -0.18 3.13 8.64
C GLY A 357 -1.34 3.70 9.46
N LYS A 358 -1.22 4.96 9.89
CA LYS A 358 -2.37 5.63 10.51
C LYS A 358 -3.34 5.96 9.40
N ASN A 359 -4.60 5.65 9.63
CA ASN A 359 -5.64 6.01 8.69
C ASN A 359 -5.50 5.51 7.23
N THR A 360 -4.88 4.37 6.96
CA THR A 360 -4.75 3.82 5.60
C THR A 360 -6.10 3.37 5.03
N LEU A 361 -6.33 3.61 3.74
CA LEU A 361 -7.44 3.07 2.96
C LEU A 361 -6.93 2.08 1.91
N PHE A 362 -7.36 0.83 1.99
CA PHE A 362 -7.08 -0.21 1.01
C PHE A 362 -8.27 -0.37 0.05
N LEU A 363 -8.05 -0.20 -1.25
CA LEU A 363 -9.01 -0.39 -2.33
C LEU A 363 -8.59 -1.59 -3.18
N PHE A 364 -9.23 -2.74 -2.97
CA PHE A 364 -8.87 -4.00 -3.63
C PHE A 364 -9.96 -4.44 -4.61
N ASP A 365 -9.64 -4.49 -5.90
CA ASP A 365 -10.52 -5.03 -6.93
C ASP A 365 -10.07 -6.44 -7.34
N GLU A 366 -10.99 -7.38 -7.12
CA GLU A 366 -10.82 -8.82 -7.32
C GLU A 366 -9.51 -9.39 -6.75
N PRO A 367 -9.25 -9.23 -5.44
CA PRO A 367 -8.05 -9.76 -4.81
C PRO A 367 -8.01 -11.30 -4.74
N ASP A 368 -9.07 -11.97 -5.19
CA ASP A 368 -9.27 -13.40 -5.10
C ASP A 368 -9.14 -14.18 -6.43
N THR A 369 -8.97 -13.48 -7.56
CA THR A 369 -9.03 -14.06 -8.92
C THR A 369 -8.13 -15.29 -9.15
N TYR A 370 -6.89 -15.27 -8.64
CA TYR A 370 -5.90 -16.33 -8.86
C TYR A 370 -5.64 -17.19 -7.61
N LEU A 371 -6.35 -16.92 -6.51
CA LEU A 371 -6.17 -17.65 -5.26
C LEU A 371 -6.77 -19.04 -5.35
N HIS A 372 -6.07 -20.02 -4.78
CA HIS A 372 -6.63 -21.35 -4.57
C HIS A 372 -7.92 -21.26 -3.72
N PRO A 373 -8.97 -22.06 -3.95
CA PRO A 373 -10.26 -21.95 -3.24
C PRO A 373 -10.17 -22.04 -1.71
N LYS A 374 -9.13 -22.69 -1.18
CA LYS A 374 -8.83 -22.67 0.26
C LYS A 374 -8.47 -21.27 0.76
N TRP A 375 -7.66 -20.54 0.01
CA TRP A 375 -7.19 -19.20 0.36
C TRP A 375 -8.25 -18.14 0.11
N GLN A 376 -9.05 -18.26 -0.97
CA GLN A 376 -10.22 -17.40 -1.19
C GLN A 376 -11.12 -17.38 0.06
N ARG A 377 -11.46 -18.57 0.59
CA ARG A 377 -12.28 -18.69 1.81
C ARG A 377 -11.62 -18.13 3.07
N GLN A 378 -10.30 -18.06 3.12
CA GLN A 378 -9.55 -17.54 4.27
C GLN A 378 -9.25 -16.05 4.15
N PHE A 379 -9.41 -15.45 2.97
CA PHE A 379 -8.93 -14.11 2.64
C PHE A 379 -9.34 -13.05 3.66
N ILE A 380 -10.65 -12.89 3.88
CA ILE A 380 -11.19 -11.91 4.82
C ILE A 380 -10.68 -12.16 6.24
N SER A 381 -10.66 -13.42 6.69
CA SER A 381 -10.19 -13.77 8.03
C SER A 381 -8.70 -13.48 8.27
N GLU A 382 -7.86 -13.49 7.22
CA GLU A 382 -6.45 -13.10 7.34
C GLU A 382 -6.30 -11.57 7.41
N ILE A 383 -7.13 -10.82 6.66
CA ILE A 383 -7.21 -9.36 6.80
C ILE A 383 -7.68 -8.97 8.19
N GLU A 384 -8.73 -9.63 8.72
CA GLU A 384 -9.23 -9.41 10.09
C GLU A 384 -8.11 -9.57 11.13
N LYS A 385 -7.26 -10.60 11.01
CA LYS A 385 -6.11 -10.78 11.92
C LYS A 385 -5.10 -9.64 11.83
N THR A 386 -4.85 -9.14 10.63
CA THR A 386 -3.93 -8.01 10.39
C THR A 386 -4.49 -6.72 10.99
N ILE A 387 -5.80 -6.54 10.92
CA ILE A 387 -6.52 -5.44 11.54
C ILE A 387 -6.46 -5.50 13.08
N ASP A 388 -6.59 -6.71 13.65
CA ASP A 388 -6.57 -6.97 15.09
C ASP A 388 -5.17 -6.80 15.70
N SER A 389 -4.10 -7.22 15.00
CA SER A 389 -2.72 -7.13 15.49
C SER A 389 -2.20 -5.69 15.55
N ALA A 390 -2.71 -4.82 14.68
CA ALA A 390 -2.26 -3.45 14.55
C ALA A 390 -3.15 -2.47 15.35
N PHE A 391 -3.09 -2.56 16.69
CA PHE A 391 -3.89 -1.77 17.64
C PHE A 391 -3.87 -0.25 17.40
N GLU A 392 -2.78 0.28 16.85
CA GLU A 392 -2.62 1.72 16.57
C GLU A 392 -3.07 2.11 15.15
N SER A 393 -3.11 1.17 14.21
CA SER A 393 -3.49 1.44 12.81
C SER A 393 -5.01 1.48 12.62
N GLU A 394 -5.48 2.46 11.85
CA GLU A 394 -6.90 2.62 11.50
C GLU A 394 -7.06 2.33 10.01
N ASN A 395 -6.81 1.09 9.66
CA ASN A 395 -6.93 0.58 8.29
C ASN A 395 -8.40 0.35 7.94
N THR A 396 -8.85 0.91 6.81
CA THR A 396 -10.13 0.57 6.18
C THR A 396 -9.88 -0.25 4.92
N PHE A 397 -10.68 -1.29 4.72
CA PHE A 397 -10.65 -2.09 3.50
C PHE A 397 -11.97 -1.94 2.74
N VAL A 398 -11.86 -1.65 1.45
CA VAL A 398 -12.96 -1.68 0.49
C VAL A 398 -12.59 -2.66 -0.61
N ILE A 399 -13.30 -3.77 -0.66
CA ILE A 399 -13.04 -4.89 -1.55
C ILE A 399 -14.18 -5.02 -2.56
N ALA A 400 -13.85 -5.13 -3.83
CA ALA A 400 -14.79 -5.53 -4.87
C ALA A 400 -14.45 -6.96 -5.32
N THR A 401 -15.46 -7.83 -5.40
CA THR A 401 -15.28 -9.21 -5.89
C THR A 401 -16.53 -9.71 -6.61
N HIS A 402 -16.36 -10.69 -7.49
CA HIS A 402 -17.49 -11.44 -8.05
C HIS A 402 -17.76 -12.74 -7.27
N SER A 403 -16.91 -13.12 -6.30
CA SER A 403 -16.93 -14.42 -5.62
C SER A 403 -17.38 -14.35 -4.15
N PRO A 404 -18.54 -14.91 -3.79
CA PRO A 404 -18.97 -15.08 -2.40
C PRO A 404 -18.10 -16.06 -1.63
N GLN A 405 -17.26 -16.85 -2.30
CA GLN A 405 -16.33 -17.72 -1.59
C GLN A 405 -15.43 -16.91 -0.66
N LEU A 406 -15.12 -15.66 -1.03
CA LEU A 406 -14.38 -14.71 -0.21
C LEU A 406 -14.98 -14.52 1.20
N LEU A 407 -16.30 -14.62 1.32
CA LEU A 407 -17.04 -14.42 2.57
C LEU A 407 -17.21 -15.67 3.42
N SER A 408 -16.77 -16.85 2.95
CA SER A 408 -17.13 -18.13 3.59
C SER A 408 -16.70 -18.27 5.05
N ASN A 409 -15.56 -17.67 5.43
CA ASN A 409 -15.06 -17.68 6.81
C ASN A 409 -15.03 -16.26 7.43
N ALA A 410 -15.74 -15.31 6.84
CA ALA A 410 -15.82 -13.93 7.32
C ALA A 410 -16.67 -13.88 8.60
N LYS A 411 -16.25 -13.10 9.61
CA LYS A 411 -17.09 -12.88 10.80
C LYS A 411 -18.20 -11.89 10.45
N SER A 412 -19.47 -12.26 10.63
CA SER A 412 -20.62 -11.40 10.30
C SER A 412 -20.51 -10.00 10.89
N ASP A 413 -19.95 -9.89 12.09
CA ASP A 413 -19.97 -8.66 12.89
C ASP A 413 -18.85 -7.68 12.50
N LEU A 414 -17.91 -8.08 11.62
CA LEU A 414 -16.79 -7.27 11.15
C LEU A 414 -16.84 -6.99 9.64
N ASN A 415 -17.88 -7.45 8.94
CA ASN A 415 -17.96 -7.37 7.50
C ASN A 415 -19.23 -6.65 7.04
N PHE A 416 -19.06 -5.58 6.27
CA PHE A 416 -20.13 -4.84 5.65
C PHE A 416 -20.27 -5.26 4.19
N VAL A 417 -21.20 -6.17 3.92
CA VAL A 417 -21.40 -6.74 2.58
C VAL A 417 -22.54 -6.02 1.87
N LYS A 418 -22.31 -5.65 0.60
CA LYS A 418 -23.33 -5.07 -0.27
C LYS A 418 -23.31 -5.70 -1.65
N ILE A 419 -24.50 -5.98 -2.18
CA ILE A 419 -24.67 -6.47 -3.54
C ILE A 419 -24.88 -5.26 -4.45
N ILE A 420 -24.13 -5.24 -5.56
CA ILE A 420 -24.19 -4.20 -6.59
C ILE A 420 -24.71 -4.80 -7.90
N GLU A 421 -25.74 -4.18 -8.46
CA GLU A 421 -26.33 -4.52 -9.75
C GLU A 421 -26.66 -3.24 -10.53
N ASP A 422 -26.21 -3.14 -11.78
CA ASP A 422 -26.49 -2.03 -12.69
C ASP A 422 -26.31 -0.63 -12.08
N GLY A 423 -25.23 -0.45 -11.30
CA GLY A 423 -24.87 0.83 -10.65
C GLY A 423 -25.65 1.15 -9.38
N SER A 424 -26.44 0.22 -8.85
CA SER A 424 -27.28 0.39 -7.66
C SER A 424 -27.01 -0.68 -6.60
N LEU A 425 -27.28 -0.34 -5.33
CA LEU A 425 -27.28 -1.32 -4.24
C LEU A 425 -28.59 -2.11 -4.26
N VAL A 426 -28.49 -3.43 -4.12
CA VAL A 426 -29.65 -4.32 -4.02
C VAL A 426 -29.57 -5.16 -2.75
N GLU A 427 -30.72 -5.49 -2.16
CA GLU A 427 -30.77 -6.35 -0.97
C GLU A 427 -30.56 -7.81 -1.32
N ASN A 428 -31.13 -8.26 -2.44
CA ASN A 428 -31.05 -9.63 -2.93
C ASN A 428 -30.97 -9.63 -4.46
N THR A 429 -30.24 -10.57 -5.04
CA THR A 429 -30.20 -10.76 -6.50
C THR A 429 -30.49 -12.23 -6.85
N PRO A 430 -31.48 -12.52 -7.72
CA PRO A 430 -31.73 -13.88 -8.19
C PRO A 430 -30.71 -14.32 -9.26
N LYS A 431 -29.92 -13.38 -9.78
CA LYS A 431 -28.95 -13.64 -10.86
C LYS A 431 -27.70 -14.37 -10.36
N TYR A 432 -27.44 -14.34 -9.04
CA TYR A 432 -26.21 -14.86 -8.48
C TYR A 432 -26.46 -15.63 -7.17
N TYR A 433 -26.00 -16.89 -7.20
CA TYR A 433 -25.77 -17.83 -6.09
C TYR A 433 -26.93 -18.69 -5.59
N GLY A 434 -26.73 -20.01 -5.70
CA GLY A 434 -27.55 -21.07 -5.09
C GLY A 434 -27.42 -21.18 -3.56
N ARG A 435 -27.20 -20.05 -2.90
CA ARG A 435 -27.37 -19.81 -1.45
C ARG A 435 -27.73 -18.35 -1.26
N GLU A 436 -28.76 -18.10 -0.46
CA GLU A 436 -29.09 -16.77 0.07
C GLU A 436 -27.81 -16.21 0.74
N ILE A 437 -27.35 -15.04 0.28
CA ILE A 437 -26.16 -14.32 0.78
C ILE A 437 -26.56 -13.46 1.96
#